data_AF-A0A948JQC7-F1
#
_entry.id   AF-A0A948JQC7-F1
#
_cell.length_a   1.000
_cell.length_b   1.000
_cell.length_c   1.000
_cell.angle_alpha   90.00
_cell.angle_beta   90.00
_cell.angle_gamma   90.00
#
_symmetry.space_group_name_H-M   'P 1'
#
loop_
_entity.id
_entity.type
_entity.pdbx_description
1 polymer ?
#
loop_
_entity_poly.entity_id
_entity_poly.type
_entity_poly.pdbx_seq_one_letter_code
_entity_poly.pdbx_strand_id
1 'polypeptide(L)'
;MIRIEITSGVWKGRVRYFFGTRVVKSFFPLQELGEEVDPYGLFAGFLKHGDKWAVDYNQATDEEVLAWFRAELAARIIRALEDGREVKFLNQVWHAQEGDDLQVMGQEIEDVILASGRMVIIDSDDEDGVVIGVRGYEQ
;
A
#
# COMPACT_ATOMS: atom_id res chain seq x y z
N MET A 1 13.87 -2.24 8.01
CA MET A 1 13.07 -3.49 8.10
C MET A 1 11.58 -3.19 8.08
N ILE A 2 10.87 -3.84 7.16
CA ILE A 2 9.43 -3.73 6.96
C ILE A 2 8.78 -5.05 7.38
N ARG A 3 7.66 -4.99 8.11
CA ARG A 3 6.86 -6.17 8.47
C ARG A 3 5.51 -6.08 7.77
N ILE A 4 5.13 -7.13 7.05
CA ILE A 4 3.81 -7.25 6.41
C ILE A 4 3.10 -8.46 7.00
N GLU A 5 1.86 -8.26 7.42
CA GLU A 5 0.97 -9.29 7.92
C GLU A 5 -0.30 -9.36 7.07
N ILE A 6 -0.68 -10.57 6.67
CA ILE A 6 -1.96 -10.82 6.00
C ILE A 6 -3.05 -11.00 7.06
N THR A 7 -4.01 -10.08 7.10
CA THR A 7 -5.05 -9.98 8.14
C THR A 7 -6.35 -10.69 7.73
N SER A 8 -6.60 -10.88 6.44
CA SER A 8 -7.71 -11.68 5.91
C SER A 8 -7.36 -12.33 4.57
N GLY A 9 -8.20 -13.26 4.11
CA GLY A 9 -8.05 -13.98 2.85
C GLY A 9 -7.40 -15.35 3.00
N VAL A 10 -6.99 -15.96 1.89
CA VAL A 10 -6.49 -17.35 1.85
C VAL A 10 -5.14 -17.51 2.56
N TRP A 11 -4.40 -16.42 2.72
CA TRP A 11 -3.08 -16.41 3.36
C TRP A 11 -3.08 -15.79 4.76
N LYS A 12 -4.26 -15.61 5.38
CA LYS A 12 -4.42 -15.01 6.72
C LYS A 12 -3.44 -15.59 7.75
N GLY A 13 -2.86 -14.70 8.56
CA GLY A 13 -1.91 -15.02 9.63
C GLY A 13 -0.47 -15.19 9.16
N ARG A 14 -0.20 -15.12 7.84
CA ARG A 14 1.17 -15.08 7.33
C ARG A 14 1.80 -13.73 7.61
N VAL A 15 3.01 -13.79 8.15
CA VAL A 15 3.86 -12.63 8.39
C VAL A 15 5.14 -12.77 7.55
N ARG A 16 5.58 -11.68 6.95
CA ARG A 16 6.84 -11.56 6.22
C ARG A 16 7.59 -10.32 6.68
N TYR A 17 8.91 -10.43 6.64
CA TYR A 17 9.82 -9.35 6.98
C TYR A 17 10.70 -9.06 5.78
N PHE A 18 11.04 -7.79 5.57
CA PHE A 18 11.83 -7.34 4.44
C PHE A 18 12.92 -6.36 4.88
N PHE A 19 14.08 -6.43 4.21
CA PHE A 19 15.14 -5.43 4.24
C PHE A 19 15.41 -4.97 2.81
N GLY A 20 15.30 -3.67 2.55
CA GLY A 20 15.14 -3.16 1.20
C GLY A 20 13.93 -3.83 0.54
N THR A 21 14.16 -4.39 -0.63
CA THR A 21 13.22 -5.22 -1.39
C THR A 21 13.36 -6.71 -1.11
N ARG A 22 14.29 -7.15 -0.26
CA ARG A 22 14.58 -8.58 -0.05
C ARG A 22 13.80 -9.16 1.12
N VAL A 23 13.21 -10.33 0.93
CA VAL A 23 12.54 -11.08 2.01
C VAL A 23 13.57 -11.64 3.01
N VAL A 24 13.26 -11.61 4.29
CA VAL A 24 14.06 -12.24 5.35
C VAL A 24 13.61 -13.69 5.52
N LYS A 25 14.52 -14.64 5.32
CA LYS A 25 14.26 -16.09 5.47
C LYS A 25 14.46 -16.57 6.90
N SER A 26 15.46 -16.06 7.60
CA SER A 26 15.78 -16.40 8.99
C SER A 26 16.43 -15.23 9.72
N PHE A 27 16.21 -15.15 11.04
CA PHE A 27 16.79 -14.12 11.91
C PHE A 27 17.99 -14.62 12.73
N PHE A 28 18.20 -15.94 12.81
CA PHE A 28 19.25 -16.55 13.64
C PHE A 28 19.89 -17.74 12.93
N PRO A 29 21.22 -17.93 13.06
CA PRO A 29 22.20 -17.09 13.78
C PRO A 29 22.72 -15.89 12.96
N LEU A 30 22.41 -15.83 11.67
CA LEU A 30 22.69 -14.72 10.77
C LEU A 30 21.42 -14.42 10.00
N GLN A 31 21.22 -13.15 9.68
CA GLN A 31 20.10 -12.76 8.85
C GLN A 31 20.32 -13.29 7.42
N GLU A 32 19.49 -14.24 7.00
CA GLU A 32 19.53 -14.74 5.63
C GLU A 32 18.54 -13.96 4.78
N LEU A 33 19.06 -13.16 3.85
CA LEU A 33 18.25 -12.48 2.84
C LEU A 33 17.92 -13.45 1.72
N GLY A 34 16.64 -13.53 1.40
CA GLY A 34 16.10 -14.27 0.28
C GLY A 34 16.09 -13.47 -1.01
N GLU A 35 15.12 -13.82 -1.84
CA GLU A 35 14.91 -13.22 -3.14
C GLU A 35 14.50 -11.75 -3.00
N GLU A 36 14.85 -10.99 -4.03
CA GLU A 36 14.33 -9.65 -4.23
C GLU A 36 12.86 -9.73 -4.64
N VAL A 37 12.05 -8.90 -4.01
CA VAL A 37 10.61 -8.81 -4.19
C VAL A 37 10.30 -7.42 -4.70
N ASP A 38 9.61 -7.37 -5.83
CA ASP A 38 8.97 -6.14 -6.31
C ASP A 38 7.76 -5.82 -5.42
N PRO A 39 7.75 -4.67 -4.71
CA PRO A 39 6.62 -4.30 -3.84
C PRO A 39 5.30 -4.19 -4.61
N TYR A 40 5.30 -3.65 -5.83
CA TYR A 40 4.08 -3.54 -6.64
C TYR A 40 3.52 -4.92 -7.00
N GLY A 41 4.37 -5.82 -7.50
CA GLY A 41 3.99 -7.20 -7.77
C GLY A 41 3.47 -7.94 -6.54
N LEU A 42 4.04 -7.69 -5.35
CA LEU A 42 3.58 -8.31 -4.11
C LEU A 42 2.16 -7.85 -3.74
N PHE A 43 1.90 -6.54 -3.68
CA PHE A 43 0.59 -6.02 -3.31
C PHE A 43 -0.48 -6.32 -4.37
N ALA A 44 -0.13 -6.29 -5.65
CA ALA A 44 -1.02 -6.76 -6.73
C ALA A 44 -1.40 -8.24 -6.55
N GLY A 45 -0.47 -9.05 -6.03
CA GLY A 45 -0.75 -10.42 -5.62
C GLY A 45 -1.81 -10.52 -4.51
N PHE A 46 -1.75 -9.64 -3.51
CA PHE A 46 -2.75 -9.60 -2.44
C PHE A 46 -4.14 -9.22 -2.97
N LEU A 47 -4.22 -8.20 -3.84
CA LEU A 47 -5.47 -7.81 -4.50
C LEU A 47 -6.09 -8.98 -5.27
N LYS A 48 -5.30 -9.64 -6.12
CA LYS A 48 -5.73 -10.81 -6.90
C LYS A 48 -6.28 -11.95 -6.04
N HIS A 49 -5.78 -12.10 -4.81
CA HIS A 49 -6.22 -13.13 -3.87
C HIS A 49 -7.31 -12.66 -2.89
N GLY A 50 -7.72 -11.39 -2.95
CA GLY A 50 -8.66 -10.80 -1.99
C GLY A 50 -8.11 -10.76 -0.57
N ASP A 51 -6.78 -10.75 -0.42
CA ASP A 51 -6.13 -10.68 0.89
C ASP A 51 -6.12 -9.23 1.40
N LYS A 52 -6.40 -9.04 2.69
CA LYS A 52 -6.15 -7.76 3.37
C LYS A 52 -4.84 -7.86 4.13
N TRP A 53 -4.14 -6.75 4.25
CA TRP A 53 -2.82 -6.69 4.86
C TRP A 53 -2.68 -5.49 5.81
N ALA A 54 -1.68 -5.58 6.68
CA ALA A 54 -1.16 -4.47 7.47
C ALA A 54 0.35 -4.41 7.26
N VAL A 55 0.88 -3.19 7.07
CA VAL A 55 2.32 -2.94 6.96
C VAL A 55 2.79 -2.14 8.17
N ASP A 56 3.89 -2.58 8.77
CA ASP A 56 4.59 -1.89 9.83
C ASP A 56 5.97 -1.45 9.33
N TYR A 57 6.16 -0.13 9.34
CA TYR A 57 7.35 0.59 8.89
C TYR A 57 8.24 1.10 10.04
N ASN A 58 7.94 0.77 11.31
CA ASN A 58 8.59 1.37 12.48
C ASN A 58 10.13 1.19 12.52
N GLN A 59 10.66 0.22 11.80
CA GLN A 59 12.10 -0.06 11.71
C GLN A 59 12.65 0.11 10.29
N ALA A 60 11.87 0.69 9.38
CA ALA A 60 12.26 0.93 7.99
C ALA A 60 13.06 2.23 7.85
N THR A 61 14.01 2.26 6.92
CA THR A 61 14.68 3.51 6.54
C THR A 61 13.74 4.35 5.66
N ASP A 62 13.97 5.66 5.55
CA ASP A 62 13.12 6.54 4.72
C ASP A 62 13.05 6.08 3.25
N GLU A 63 14.15 5.54 2.73
CA GLU A 63 14.25 5.03 1.35
C GLU A 63 13.44 3.73 1.18
N GLU A 64 13.48 2.83 2.18
CA GLU A 64 12.64 1.64 2.24
C GLU A 64 11.16 2.01 2.31
N VAL A 65 10.81 2.97 3.19
CA VAL A 65 9.44 3.48 3.34
C VAL A 65 8.94 4.03 2.01
N LEU A 66 9.70 4.87 1.33
CA LEU A 66 9.25 5.50 0.08
C LEU A 66 8.85 4.48 -0.99
N ALA A 67 9.69 3.47 -1.23
CA ALA A 67 9.43 2.45 -2.24
C ALA A 67 8.20 1.59 -1.89
N TRP A 68 8.12 1.13 -0.64
CA TRP A 68 7.07 0.22 -0.21
C TRP A 68 5.74 0.92 0.04
N PHE A 69 5.75 2.11 0.63
CA PHE A 69 4.55 2.88 0.90
C PHE A 69 3.85 3.29 -0.41
N ARG A 70 4.61 3.65 -1.45
CA ARG A 70 4.02 4.00 -2.75
C ARG A 70 3.30 2.81 -3.38
N ALA A 71 3.91 1.63 -3.35
CA ALA A 71 3.27 0.41 -3.85
C ALA A 71 2.06 0.00 -3.01
N GLU A 72 2.16 0.13 -1.68
CA GLU A 72 1.03 -0.11 -0.77
C GLU A 72 -0.13 0.85 -1.06
N LEU A 73 0.16 2.13 -1.22
CA LEU A 73 -0.83 3.18 -1.47
C LEU A 73 -1.60 2.90 -2.76
N ALA A 74 -0.89 2.62 -3.85
CA ALA A 74 -1.51 2.23 -5.12
C ALA A 74 -2.45 1.04 -4.94
N ALA A 75 -2.01 0.00 -4.22
CA ALA A 75 -2.85 -1.17 -3.98
C ALA A 75 -4.07 -0.88 -3.11
N ARG A 76 -3.96 -0.03 -2.09
CA ARG A 76 -5.09 0.38 -1.25
C ARG A 76 -6.12 1.22 -2.02
N ILE A 77 -5.66 2.10 -2.92
CA ILE A 77 -6.51 2.86 -3.84
C ILE A 77 -7.31 1.90 -4.72
N ILE A 78 -6.64 0.96 -5.40
CA ILE A 78 -7.32 -0.02 -6.27
C ILE A 78 -8.33 -0.84 -5.48
N ARG A 79 -7.95 -1.34 -4.30
CA ARG A 79 -8.87 -2.10 -3.44
C ARG A 79 -10.11 -1.29 -3.06
N ALA A 80 -9.93 -0.02 -2.69
CA ALA A 80 -11.07 0.85 -2.36
C ALA A 80 -12.02 0.99 -3.55
N LEU A 81 -11.49 1.23 -4.74
CA LEU A 81 -12.29 1.34 -5.95
C LEU A 81 -12.97 0.01 -6.34
N GLU A 82 -12.28 -1.12 -6.22
CA GLU A 82 -12.84 -2.48 -6.43
C GLU A 82 -14.00 -2.77 -5.46
N ASP A 83 -13.89 -2.33 -4.21
CA ASP A 83 -14.93 -2.46 -3.20
C ASP A 83 -16.10 -1.46 -3.38
N GLY A 84 -16.01 -0.56 -4.37
CA GLY A 84 -16.98 0.53 -4.56
C GLY A 84 -16.90 1.62 -3.49
N ARG A 85 -15.78 1.70 -2.76
CA ARG A 85 -15.51 2.73 -1.73
C ARG A 85 -14.84 3.96 -2.35
N GLU A 86 -14.93 5.09 -1.67
CA GLU A 86 -14.35 6.35 -2.13
C GLU A 86 -12.83 6.40 -1.87
N VAL A 87 -12.11 7.13 -2.72
CA VAL A 87 -10.73 7.55 -2.47
C VAL A 87 -10.73 9.07 -2.41
N LYS A 88 -10.13 9.64 -1.36
CA LYS A 88 -10.11 11.09 -1.10
C LYS A 88 -8.68 11.58 -0.99
N PHE A 89 -8.35 12.66 -1.69
CA PHE A 89 -7.08 13.35 -1.56
C PHE A 89 -7.27 14.85 -1.79
N LEU A 90 -6.87 15.67 -0.82
CA LEU A 90 -7.11 17.11 -0.83
C LEU A 90 -8.60 17.43 -1.05
N ASN A 91 -8.93 18.19 -2.10
CA ASN A 91 -10.31 18.57 -2.44
C ASN A 91 -10.92 17.66 -3.53
N GLN A 92 -10.31 16.51 -3.80
CA GLN A 92 -10.76 15.57 -4.83
C GLN A 92 -11.26 14.28 -4.21
N VAL A 93 -12.32 13.74 -4.81
CA VAL A 93 -12.95 12.48 -4.42
C VAL A 93 -13.13 11.65 -5.68
N TRP A 94 -12.64 10.42 -5.67
CA TRP A 94 -12.84 9.43 -6.72
C TRP A 94 -13.73 8.33 -6.20
N HIS A 95 -14.63 7.87 -7.06
CA HIS A 95 -15.57 6.79 -6.80
C HIS A 95 -15.79 6.05 -8.12
N ALA A 96 -15.49 4.75 -8.14
CA ALA A 96 -15.62 3.95 -9.35
C ALA A 96 -17.09 3.60 -9.63
N GLN A 97 -17.50 3.69 -10.88
CA GLN A 97 -18.79 3.24 -11.40
C GLN A 97 -18.65 1.94 -12.18
N GLU A 98 -19.77 1.26 -12.42
CA GLU A 98 -19.80 0.05 -13.21
C GLU A 98 -19.28 0.33 -14.63
N GLY A 99 -18.24 -0.42 -15.04
CA GLY A 99 -17.61 -0.28 -16.35
C GLY A 99 -16.38 0.64 -16.39
N ASP A 100 -16.04 1.30 -15.28
CA ASP A 100 -14.81 2.07 -15.17
C ASP A 100 -13.56 1.17 -15.19
N ASP A 101 -12.50 1.68 -15.81
CA ASP A 101 -11.19 1.04 -15.77
C ASP A 101 -10.45 1.47 -14.50
N LEU A 102 -10.47 0.59 -13.50
CA LEU A 102 -9.85 0.85 -12.20
C LEU A 102 -8.35 1.07 -12.29
N GLN A 103 -7.66 0.48 -13.28
CA GLN A 103 -6.24 0.68 -13.48
C GLN A 103 -5.95 2.10 -13.98
N VAL A 104 -6.76 2.60 -14.90
CA VAL A 104 -6.67 3.99 -15.38
C VAL A 104 -6.98 4.97 -14.25
N MET A 105 -8.04 4.73 -13.47
CA MET A 105 -8.39 5.57 -12.32
C MET A 105 -7.27 5.58 -11.26
N GLY A 106 -6.71 4.41 -10.93
CA GLY A 106 -5.60 4.30 -9.99
C GLY A 106 -4.37 5.08 -10.45
N GLN A 107 -4.04 5.01 -11.73
CA GLN A 107 -2.93 5.78 -12.32
C GLN A 107 -3.19 7.29 -12.24
N GLU A 108 -4.42 7.74 -12.55
CA GLU A 108 -4.79 9.16 -12.46
C GLU A 108 -4.63 9.68 -11.02
N ILE A 109 -5.10 8.92 -10.03
CA ILE A 109 -4.97 9.27 -8.62
C ILE A 109 -3.50 9.35 -8.21
N GLU A 110 -2.68 8.36 -8.62
CA GLU A 110 -1.24 8.36 -8.35
C GLU A 110 -0.54 9.57 -8.99
N ASP A 111 -0.89 9.91 -10.24
CA ASP A 111 -0.35 11.08 -10.95
C ASP A 111 -0.71 12.39 -10.25
N VAL A 112 -1.95 12.53 -9.74
CA VAL A 112 -2.39 13.70 -8.97
C VAL A 112 -1.61 13.82 -7.65
N ILE A 113 -1.38 12.69 -6.97
CA ILE A 113 -0.57 12.64 -5.74
C ILE A 113 0.86 13.07 -6.03
N LEU A 114 1.48 12.53 -7.07
CA LEU A 114 2.85 12.87 -7.48
C LEU A 114 2.96 14.35 -7.89
N ALA A 115 2.03 14.85 -8.70
CA ALA A 115 1.99 16.23 -9.16
C ALA A 115 1.82 17.23 -8.00
N SER A 116 1.25 16.80 -6.88
CA SER A 116 1.12 17.64 -5.68
C SER A 116 2.48 18.02 -5.07
N GLY A 117 3.53 17.20 -5.29
CA GLY A 117 4.85 17.38 -4.70
C GLY A 117 4.86 17.23 -3.16
N ARG A 118 3.81 16.66 -2.58
CA ARG A 118 3.61 16.56 -1.12
C ARG A 118 4.00 15.18 -0.61
N MET A 119 4.46 15.14 0.64
CA MET A 119 4.60 13.89 1.38
C MET A 119 3.23 13.45 1.87
N VAL A 120 2.74 12.34 1.34
CA VAL A 120 1.41 11.81 1.67
C VAL A 120 1.46 10.74 2.75
N ILE A 121 0.36 10.59 3.47
CA ILE A 121 0.10 9.53 4.45
C ILE A 121 -1.28 8.96 4.21
N ILE A 122 -1.59 7.83 4.83
CA ILE A 122 -2.95 7.29 4.86
C ILE A 122 -3.57 7.75 6.18
N ASP A 123 -4.51 8.69 6.11
CA ASP A 123 -5.22 9.20 7.29
C ASP A 123 -6.29 8.21 7.76
N SER A 124 -6.97 7.56 6.81
CA SER A 124 -7.93 6.47 7.08
C SER A 124 -8.02 5.51 5.89
N ASP A 125 -8.36 4.25 6.19
CA ASP A 125 -8.70 3.20 5.23
C ASP A 125 -9.67 2.24 5.91
N ASP A 126 -10.96 2.54 5.78
CA ASP A 126 -12.06 1.87 6.45
C ASP A 126 -13.24 1.63 5.50
N GLU A 127 -14.43 1.36 6.05
CA GLU A 127 -15.63 1.07 5.25
C GLU A 127 -16.12 2.26 4.41
N ASP A 128 -15.80 3.50 4.82
CA ASP A 128 -16.18 4.72 4.09
C ASP A 128 -15.20 5.03 2.93
N GLY A 129 -14.01 4.43 2.96
CA GLY A 129 -13.03 4.53 1.90
C GLY A 129 -11.61 4.77 2.37
N VAL A 130 -10.80 5.34 1.48
CA VAL A 130 -9.39 5.69 1.75
C VAL A 130 -9.24 7.19 1.72
N VAL A 131 -8.77 7.77 2.82
CA VAL A 131 -8.39 9.19 2.89
C VAL A 131 -6.88 9.30 2.91
N ILE A 132 -6.36 10.00 1.92
CA ILE A 132 -4.94 10.26 1.73
C ILE A 132 -4.66 11.66 2.29
N GLY A 133 -3.88 11.70 3.37
CA GLY A 133 -3.47 12.91 4.06
C GLY A 133 -2.15 13.46 3.55
N VAL A 134 -1.74 14.60 4.11
CA VAL A 134 -0.44 15.23 3.82
C VAL A 134 0.29 15.50 5.13
N ARG A 135 1.52 14.99 5.25
CA ARG A 135 2.35 15.21 6.42
C ARG A 135 2.82 16.67 6.47
N GLY A 136 2.70 17.32 7.64
CA GLY A 136 3.11 18.72 7.84
C GLY A 136 2.06 19.76 7.40
N TYR A 137 0.84 19.33 7.11
CA TYR A 137 -0.32 20.18 6.85
C TYR A 137 -1.42 19.95 7.89
N GLU A 138 -1.01 19.85 9.16
CA GLU A 138 -1.92 19.84 10.29
C GLU A 138 -2.55 21.25 10.40
N GLN A 139 -3.84 21.36 10.06
CA GLN A 139 -4.66 22.53 10.38
C GLN A 139 -5.37 22.33 11.70
#